data_AF-A0A388Q6E2-F1
#
_entry.id   AF-A0A388Q6E2-F1
#
_cell.length_a   1.000
_cell.length_b   1.000
_cell.length_c   1.000
_cell.angle_alpha   90.00
_cell.angle_beta   90.00
_cell.angle_gamma   90.00
#
_symmetry.space_group_name_H-M   'P 1'
#
loop_
_entity.id
_entity.type
_entity.pdbx_description
1 polymer ?
#
loop_
_entity_poly.entity_id
_entity_poly.type
_entity_poly.pdbx_seq_one_letter_code
_entity_poly.pdbx_strand_id
1 'polypeptide(L)'
;MKADRPITLAIYIGYTLFKNGFPVAYGGSWVFGRSALFGLNIFEAFRGGESGYVMCQLLRVYRHAFSIDHFEVEPYQYGRDNADGIKSGAFWFYYRYGFRPVDKKLYALAEKEQSLIRSTKGYRSSEEVLLQFTEGNIALQGGKKPAKLTTLTGKVSAMIRKEFKGVRLLAVEVCTKRFFEKTGSKLRYTDEQKIVLTDFALLSNALKIEDETQYEIMHQLIKAKPIDPYQYNQLIIRMFP
;
A
#
# COMPACT_ATOMS: atom_id res chain seq x y z
N MET A 1 8.51 -23.56 -9.40
CA MET A 1 7.82 -22.26 -9.23
C MET A 1 6.33 -22.47 -9.42
N LYS A 2 5.46 -22.01 -8.51
CA LYS A 2 4.02 -22.02 -8.76
C LYS A 2 3.70 -21.05 -9.90
N ALA A 3 3.05 -21.56 -10.95
CA ALA A 3 2.51 -20.75 -12.03
C ALA A 3 1.53 -19.73 -11.42
N ASP A 4 1.68 -18.46 -11.81
CA ASP A 4 0.73 -17.39 -11.55
C ASP A 4 0.71 -16.70 -10.16
N ARG A 5 1.84 -16.60 -9.47
CA ARG A 5 1.92 -15.71 -8.29
C ARG A 5 1.90 -14.22 -8.71
N PRO A 6 1.12 -13.35 -8.02
CA PRO A 6 1.20 -11.90 -8.19
C PRO A 6 2.59 -11.36 -7.88
N ILE A 7 2.91 -10.20 -8.45
CA ILE A 7 4.15 -9.47 -8.13
C ILE A 7 4.05 -8.92 -6.71
N THR A 8 5.06 -9.20 -5.89
CA THR A 8 5.00 -8.95 -4.44
C THR A 8 5.87 -7.78 -3.99
N LEU A 9 5.94 -6.65 -4.70
CA LEU A 9 6.93 -5.59 -4.37
C LEU A 9 6.67 -4.85 -3.04
N ALA A 10 5.43 -4.80 -2.56
CA ALA A 10 5.13 -4.27 -1.23
C ALA A 10 5.54 -5.26 -0.13
N ILE A 11 5.87 -4.74 1.04
CA ILE A 11 6.08 -5.54 2.26
C ILE A 11 4.87 -5.36 3.18
N TYR A 12 4.43 -6.42 3.82
CA TYR A 12 3.39 -6.33 4.85
C TYR A 12 4.05 -6.22 6.22
N ILE A 13 3.72 -5.15 6.95
CA ILE A 13 4.19 -4.94 8.31
C ILE A 13 2.99 -5.06 9.23
N GLY A 14 2.98 -6.11 10.05
CA GLY A 14 1.95 -6.34 11.05
C GLY A 14 2.26 -5.63 12.37
N TYR A 15 1.24 -5.41 13.18
CA TYR A 15 1.41 -4.93 14.56
C TYR A 15 0.35 -5.49 15.50
N THR A 16 0.72 -5.54 16.77
CA THR A 16 -0.21 -5.51 17.91
C THR A 16 0.16 -4.29 18.73
N LEU A 17 -0.82 -3.44 19.03
CA LEU A 17 -0.63 -2.24 19.83
C LEU A 17 -1.06 -2.51 21.27
N PHE A 18 -0.16 -2.19 22.20
CA PHE A 18 -0.39 -2.34 23.62
C PHE A 18 -0.64 -0.98 24.28
N LYS A 19 -1.55 -0.95 25.24
CA LYS A 19 -1.76 0.17 26.16
C LYS A 19 -1.77 -0.38 27.58
N ASN A 20 -0.86 0.12 28.43
CA ASN A 20 -0.71 -0.33 29.82
C ASN A 20 -0.57 -1.86 29.95
N GLY A 21 0.15 -2.50 29.02
CA GLY A 21 0.35 -3.96 29.01
C GLY A 21 -0.78 -4.78 28.38
N PHE A 22 -1.90 -4.16 28.00
CA PHE A 22 -3.02 -4.86 27.35
C PHE A 22 -3.01 -4.66 25.82
N PRO A 23 -3.29 -5.69 25.01
CA PRO A 23 -3.46 -5.52 23.57
C PRO A 23 -4.79 -4.80 23.30
N VAL A 24 -4.74 -3.66 22.63
CA VAL A 24 -5.94 -2.82 22.35
C VAL A 24 -6.26 -2.70 20.87
N ALA A 25 -5.28 -2.94 20.00
CA ALA A 25 -5.47 -2.93 18.55
C ALA A 25 -4.51 -3.88 17.84
N TYR A 26 -4.88 -4.30 16.64
CA TYR A 26 -4.07 -5.13 15.76
C TYR A 26 -4.32 -4.76 14.30
N GLY A 27 -3.42 -5.19 13.43
CA GLY A 27 -3.56 -5.00 12.00
C GLY A 27 -2.22 -5.02 11.32
N GLY A 28 -2.16 -4.31 10.20
CA GLY A 28 -0.91 -4.14 9.47
C GLY A 28 -1.07 -3.18 8.32
N SER A 29 0.02 -2.95 7.61
CA SER A 29 0.02 -2.10 6.43
C SER A 29 0.88 -2.70 5.33
N TRP A 30 0.39 -2.62 4.10
CA TRP A 30 1.21 -2.88 2.93
C TRP A 30 2.02 -1.63 2.61
N VAL A 31 3.33 -1.70 2.83
CA VAL A 31 4.27 -0.60 2.63
C VAL A 31 4.96 -0.73 1.28
N PHE A 32 4.96 0.36 0.51
CA PHE A 32 5.68 0.49 -0.74
C PHE A 32 6.21 1.92 -0.92
N GLY A 33 7.51 2.10 -0.71
CA GLY A 33 8.17 3.39 -0.79
C GLY A 33 7.62 4.35 0.25
N ARG A 34 7.15 5.52 -0.19
CA ARG A 34 6.54 6.52 0.70
C ARG A 34 5.02 6.33 0.87
N SER A 35 4.47 5.20 0.43
CA SER A 35 3.03 4.88 0.55
C SER A 35 2.79 3.69 1.47
N ALA A 36 1.66 3.71 2.17
CA ALA A 36 1.15 2.56 2.90
C ALA A 36 -0.37 2.40 2.70
N LEU A 37 -0.80 1.17 2.41
CA LEU A 37 -2.20 0.76 2.51
C LEU A 37 -2.45 0.35 3.97
N PHE A 38 -3.08 1.23 4.73
CA PHE A 38 -3.17 1.17 6.19
C PHE A 38 -4.44 0.46 6.65
N GLY A 39 -4.29 -0.51 7.54
CA GLY A 39 -5.38 -1.20 8.22
C GLY A 39 -5.31 -1.02 9.73
N LEU A 40 -6.48 -0.87 10.36
CA LEU A 40 -6.63 -0.68 11.79
C LEU A 40 -7.85 -1.42 12.33
N ASN A 41 -7.61 -2.34 13.25
CA ASN A 41 -8.67 -2.95 14.07
C ASN A 41 -8.41 -2.63 15.53
N ILE A 42 -9.38 -2.00 16.18
CA ILE A 42 -9.39 -1.78 17.61
C ILE A 42 -10.39 -2.76 18.21
N PHE A 43 -9.96 -3.48 19.27
CA PHE A 43 -10.84 -4.39 20.00
C PHE A 43 -12.04 -3.62 20.56
N GLU A 44 -13.21 -4.26 20.53
CA GLU A 44 -14.48 -3.62 20.86
C GLU A 44 -14.46 -2.89 22.21
N ALA A 45 -13.91 -3.52 23.24
CA ALA A 45 -13.78 -2.95 24.59
C ALA A 45 -12.93 -1.65 24.66
N PHE A 46 -12.13 -1.37 23.63
CA PHE A 46 -11.26 -0.20 23.54
C PHE A 46 -11.68 0.78 22.43
N ARG A 47 -12.82 0.54 21.75
CA ARG A 47 -13.37 1.48 20.77
C ARG A 47 -13.98 2.68 21.47
N GLY A 48 -13.83 3.87 20.91
CA GLY A 48 -14.42 5.10 21.43
C GLY A 48 -13.45 6.27 21.43
N GLY A 49 -13.42 7.03 22.53
CA GLY A 49 -12.72 8.31 22.61
C GLY A 49 -11.24 8.25 22.20
N GLU A 50 -10.52 7.18 22.54
CA GLU A 50 -9.09 7.06 22.27
C GLU A 50 -8.76 6.41 20.93
N SER A 51 -9.75 5.93 20.16
CA SER A 51 -9.53 5.28 18.87
C SER A 51 -8.69 6.13 17.91
N GLY A 52 -8.95 7.44 17.90
CA GLY A 52 -8.21 8.37 17.07
C GLY A 52 -6.79 8.61 17.54
N TYR A 53 -6.55 8.64 18.86
CA TYR A 53 -5.20 8.72 19.41
C TYR A 53 -4.39 7.48 19.02
N VAL A 54 -4.96 6.29 19.17
CA VAL A 54 -4.36 5.00 18.77
C VAL A 54 -3.98 5.02 17.28
N MET A 55 -4.92 5.42 16.41
CA MET A 55 -4.66 5.55 14.97
C MET A 55 -3.50 6.52 14.69
N CYS A 56 -3.53 7.73 15.26
CA CYS A 56 -2.49 8.73 15.04
C CYS A 56 -1.11 8.26 15.51
N GLN A 57 -1.01 7.54 16.63
CA GLN A 57 0.27 6.96 17.07
C GLN A 57 0.78 5.90 16.09
N LEU A 58 -0.10 5.06 15.56
CA LEU A 58 0.28 4.07 14.54
C LEU A 58 0.77 4.75 13.26
N LEU A 59 0.01 5.72 12.72
CA LEU A 59 0.41 6.50 11.55
C LEU A 59 1.77 7.17 11.76
N ARG A 60 2.01 7.72 12.97
CA ARG A 60 3.30 8.30 13.35
C ARG A 60 4.42 7.25 13.30
N VAL A 61 4.22 6.06 13.86
CA VAL A 61 5.22 4.98 13.84
C VAL A 61 5.55 4.56 12.41
N TYR A 62 4.54 4.29 11.58
CA TYR A 62 4.77 3.96 10.16
C TYR A 62 5.52 5.06 9.41
N ARG A 63 5.13 6.32 9.63
CA ARG A 63 5.81 7.48 9.02
C ARG A 63 7.28 7.53 9.38
N HIS A 64 7.62 7.34 10.66
CA HIS A 64 9.02 7.41 11.11
C HIS A 64 9.83 6.19 10.68
N ALA A 65 9.25 4.99 10.80
CA ALA A 65 9.96 3.75 10.52
C ALA A 65 10.17 3.50 9.01
N PHE A 66 9.24 3.94 8.18
CA PHE A 66 9.23 3.64 6.73
C PHE A 66 9.19 4.89 5.84
N SER A 67 9.33 6.10 6.40
CA SER A 67 9.29 7.36 5.63
C SER A 67 7.98 7.55 4.84
N ILE A 68 6.85 7.09 5.38
CA ILE A 68 5.54 7.16 4.73
C ILE A 68 5.00 8.59 4.74
N ASP A 69 4.62 9.07 3.56
CA ASP A 69 3.96 10.34 3.32
C ASP A 69 2.51 10.20 2.87
N HIS A 70 2.13 9.03 2.35
CA HIS A 70 0.81 8.78 1.82
C HIS A 70 0.22 7.53 2.48
N PHE A 71 -0.81 7.73 3.30
CA PHE A 71 -1.58 6.63 3.86
C PHE A 71 -2.90 6.50 3.12
N GLU A 72 -3.20 5.32 2.61
CA GLU A 72 -4.45 5.01 1.93
C GLU A 72 -5.19 3.95 2.73
N VAL A 73 -6.52 4.04 2.77
CA VAL A 73 -7.39 3.13 3.52
C VAL A 73 -8.44 2.58 2.57
N GLU A 74 -8.59 1.25 2.55
CA GLU A 74 -9.55 0.57 1.69
C GLU A 74 -10.98 0.66 2.23
N PRO A 75 -12.00 0.68 1.35
CA PRO A 75 -13.41 0.79 1.72
C PRO A 75 -13.92 -0.19 2.77
N TYR A 76 -13.38 -1.42 2.79
CA TYR A 76 -13.77 -2.42 3.78
C TYR A 76 -13.49 -1.96 5.23
N GLN A 77 -12.46 -1.11 5.43
CA GLN A 77 -12.12 -0.57 6.75
C GLN A 77 -13.15 0.44 7.27
N TYR A 78 -14.04 0.97 6.42
CA TYR A 78 -15.01 1.99 6.81
C TYR A 78 -16.42 1.80 6.25
N GLY A 79 -16.74 0.62 5.70
CA GLY A 79 -18.13 0.27 5.44
C GLY A 79 -18.41 -0.74 4.31
N ARG A 80 -17.51 -0.93 3.34
CA ARG A 80 -17.76 -1.90 2.25
C ARG A 80 -17.89 -3.30 2.84
N ASP A 81 -19.02 -3.96 2.61
CA ASP A 81 -19.34 -5.29 3.16
C ASP A 81 -19.25 -5.35 4.70
N ASN A 82 -19.35 -4.21 5.38
CA ASN A 82 -19.22 -4.07 6.82
C ASN A 82 -20.27 -3.08 7.36
N ALA A 83 -21.43 -3.61 7.76
CA ALA A 83 -22.54 -2.82 8.28
C ALA A 83 -22.18 -2.01 9.53
N ASP A 84 -21.27 -2.52 10.38
CA ASP A 84 -20.80 -1.79 11.56
C ASP A 84 -19.99 -0.54 11.18
N GLY A 85 -19.21 -0.60 10.09
CA GLY A 85 -18.48 0.55 9.55
C GLY A 85 -19.42 1.67 9.12
N ILE A 86 -20.53 1.31 8.46
CA ILE A 86 -21.58 2.24 8.05
C ILE A 86 -22.31 2.81 9.27
N LYS A 87 -22.80 1.94 10.17
CA LYS A 87 -23.56 2.33 11.37
C LYS A 87 -22.75 3.25 12.31
N SER A 88 -21.45 3.02 12.42
CA SER A 88 -20.55 3.84 13.24
C SER A 88 -20.12 5.16 12.58
N GLY A 89 -20.38 5.34 11.28
CA GLY A 89 -19.89 6.49 10.53
C GLY A 89 -18.37 6.51 10.41
N ALA A 90 -17.73 5.34 10.25
CA ALA A 90 -16.27 5.19 10.21
C ALA A 90 -15.60 6.07 9.15
N PHE A 91 -16.28 6.35 8.03
CA PHE A 91 -15.81 7.33 7.05
C PHE A 91 -15.50 8.70 7.69
N TRP A 92 -16.43 9.22 8.49
CA TRP A 92 -16.29 10.51 9.17
C TRP A 92 -15.25 10.49 10.28
N PHE A 93 -14.99 9.32 10.88
CA PHE A 93 -13.85 9.12 11.77
C PHE A 93 -12.54 9.41 11.04
N TYR A 94 -12.27 8.77 9.91
CA TYR A 94 -11.07 9.04 9.12
C TYR A 94 -11.03 10.48 8.57
N TYR A 95 -12.18 10.97 8.07
CA TYR A 95 -12.28 12.32 7.52
C TYR A 95 -11.87 13.40 8.53
N ARG A 96 -12.27 13.25 9.80
CA ARG A 96 -11.88 14.14 10.91
C ARG A 96 -10.37 14.24 11.09
N TYR A 97 -9.62 13.17 10.80
CA TYR A 97 -8.16 13.12 10.91
C TYR A 97 -7.44 13.47 9.61
N GLY A 98 -8.13 14.09 8.65
CA GLY A 98 -7.52 14.63 7.43
C GLY A 98 -7.52 13.68 6.23
N PHE A 99 -8.06 12.46 6.37
CA PHE A 99 -8.25 11.58 5.21
C PHE A 99 -9.31 12.15 4.28
N ARG A 100 -9.10 12.01 2.97
CA ARG A 100 -10.04 12.47 1.94
C ARG A 100 -10.22 11.41 0.86
N PRO A 101 -11.40 11.32 0.22
CA PRO A 101 -11.57 10.44 -0.94
C PRO A 101 -10.52 10.71 -2.01
N VAL A 102 -9.97 9.64 -2.58
CA VAL A 102 -9.01 9.73 -3.69
C VAL A 102 -9.75 10.04 -5.00
N ASP A 103 -10.99 9.57 -5.15
CA ASP A 103 -11.84 9.89 -6.28
C ASP A 103 -12.41 11.30 -6.18
N LYS A 104 -12.40 12.04 -7.31
CA LYS A 104 -12.83 13.44 -7.34
C LYS A 104 -14.33 13.63 -7.10
N LYS A 105 -15.17 12.70 -7.56
CA LYS A 105 -16.63 12.78 -7.37
C LYS A 105 -16.98 12.52 -5.90
N LEU A 106 -16.38 11.48 -5.31
CA LEU A 106 -16.55 11.18 -3.89
C LEU A 106 -16.01 12.31 -3.01
N TYR A 107 -14.90 12.94 -3.40
CA TYR A 107 -14.37 14.11 -2.70
C TYR A 107 -15.39 15.26 -2.68
N ALA A 108 -15.97 15.61 -3.83
CA ALA A 108 -16.96 16.67 -3.92
C ALA A 108 -18.22 16.36 -3.09
N LEU A 109 -18.67 15.10 -3.09
CA LEU A 109 -19.77 14.63 -2.24
C LEU A 109 -19.43 14.81 -0.75
N ALA A 110 -18.23 14.40 -0.34
CA ALA A 110 -17.78 14.53 1.05
C ALA A 110 -17.73 15.99 1.51
N GLU A 111 -17.27 16.92 0.67
CA GLU A 111 -17.27 18.35 1.02
C GLU A 111 -18.69 18.91 1.18
N LYS A 112 -19.63 18.50 0.31
CA LYS A 112 -21.04 18.89 0.42
C LYS A 112 -21.64 18.39 1.74
N GLU A 113 -21.47 17.11 2.04
CA GLU A 113 -21.97 16.50 3.28
C GLU A 113 -21.34 17.14 4.52
N GLN A 114 -20.04 17.42 4.48
CA GLN A 114 -19.34 18.09 5.58
C GLN A 114 -19.87 19.51 5.83
N SER A 115 -20.32 20.22 4.79
CA SER A 115 -20.99 21.52 4.90
C SER A 115 -22.36 21.40 5.56
N LEU A 116 -23.14 20.37 5.22
CA LEU A 116 -24.43 20.08 5.87
C LEU A 116 -24.26 19.74 7.34
N ILE A 117 -23.28 18.88 7.67
CA ILE A 117 -22.93 18.52 9.06
C ILE A 117 -22.57 19.76 9.88
N ARG A 118 -21.89 20.75 9.28
CA ARG A 118 -21.50 21.99 9.97
C ARG A 118 -22.65 22.98 10.15
N SER A 119 -23.53 23.08 9.17
CA SER A 119 -24.60 24.08 9.14
C SER A 119 -25.90 23.62 9.81
N THR A 120 -26.15 22.31 9.87
CA THR A 120 -27.43 21.75 10.32
C THR A 120 -27.26 20.99 11.64
N LYS A 121 -27.83 21.53 12.72
CA LYS A 121 -27.79 20.90 14.04
C LYS A 121 -28.43 19.51 14.00
N GLY A 122 -27.67 18.49 14.41
CA GLY A 122 -28.16 17.11 14.48
C GLY A 122 -28.13 16.33 13.15
N TYR A 123 -27.69 16.96 12.06
CA TYR A 123 -27.57 16.28 10.77
C TYR A 123 -26.51 15.17 10.83
N ARG A 124 -26.85 14.03 10.21
CA ARG A 124 -25.95 12.91 9.94
C ARG A 124 -26.16 12.48 8.50
N SER A 125 -25.07 12.18 7.80
CA SER A 125 -25.14 11.55 6.48
C SER A 125 -25.97 10.28 6.56
N SER A 126 -26.83 10.05 5.56
CA SER A 126 -27.61 8.83 5.48
C SER A 126 -26.72 7.62 5.21
N GLU A 127 -27.23 6.42 5.52
CA GLU A 127 -26.60 5.16 5.17
C GLU A 127 -26.29 5.06 3.67
N GLU A 128 -27.22 5.50 2.81
CA GLU A 128 -27.03 5.55 1.36
C GLU A 128 -25.79 6.37 0.97
N VAL A 129 -25.62 7.55 1.55
CA VAL A 129 -24.44 8.40 1.29
C VAL A 129 -23.16 7.75 1.82
N LEU A 130 -23.21 7.14 3.01
CA LEU A 130 -22.06 6.43 3.57
C LEU A 130 -21.63 5.26 2.69
N LEU A 131 -22.59 4.52 2.11
CA LEU A 131 -22.32 3.45 1.16
C LEU A 131 -21.65 3.98 -0.12
N GLN A 132 -22.08 5.14 -0.65
CA GLN A 132 -21.41 5.76 -1.80
C GLN A 132 -19.94 6.07 -1.52
N PHE A 133 -19.59 6.53 -0.31
CA PHE A 133 -18.18 6.75 0.04
C PHE A 133 -17.33 5.47 0.00
N THR A 134 -17.95 4.30 0.13
CA THR A 134 -17.25 3.03 0.04
C THR A 134 -16.90 2.62 -1.40
N GLU A 135 -17.24 3.42 -2.43
CA GLU A 135 -16.90 3.11 -3.83
C GLU A 135 -15.40 3.29 -4.16
N GLY A 136 -14.67 4.08 -3.38
CA GLY A 136 -13.25 4.31 -3.61
C GLY A 136 -12.51 4.66 -2.32
N ASN A 137 -11.19 4.45 -2.33
CA ASN A 137 -10.32 4.62 -1.18
C ASN A 137 -10.28 6.07 -0.67
N ILE A 138 -9.94 6.23 0.61
CA ILE A 138 -9.59 7.51 1.22
C ILE A 138 -8.08 7.55 1.52
N ALA A 139 -7.49 8.73 1.48
CA ALA A 139 -6.07 8.89 1.76
C ALA A 139 -5.77 10.12 2.62
N LEU A 140 -4.80 9.97 3.52
CA LEU A 140 -4.10 11.06 4.17
C LEU A 140 -2.82 11.32 3.37
N GLN A 141 -2.76 12.49 2.74
CA GLN A 141 -1.70 12.84 1.80
C GLN A 141 -0.80 13.90 2.42
N GLY A 142 0.49 13.61 2.50
CA GLY A 142 1.56 14.56 2.77
C GLY A 142 2.66 14.47 1.71
N GLY A 143 3.58 15.44 1.73
CA GLY A 143 4.79 15.40 0.91
C GLY A 143 4.56 15.29 -0.60
N LYS A 144 5.53 14.70 -1.29
CA LYS A 144 5.48 14.45 -2.74
C LYS A 144 4.63 13.22 -3.03
N LYS A 145 3.85 13.27 -4.10
CA LYS A 145 3.03 12.14 -4.56
C LYS A 145 3.92 10.93 -4.88
N PRO A 146 3.78 9.80 -4.18
CA PRO A 146 4.63 8.64 -4.38
C PRO A 146 4.28 7.83 -5.62
N ALA A 147 5.22 7.00 -6.07
CA ALA A 147 4.99 6.00 -7.10
C ALA A 147 3.91 4.99 -6.66
N LYS A 148 2.96 4.71 -7.55
CA LYS A 148 1.89 3.73 -7.28
C LYS A 148 2.33 2.34 -7.70
N LEU A 149 2.26 1.39 -6.77
CA LEU A 149 2.53 -0.01 -7.04
C LEU A 149 1.65 -0.56 -8.17
N THR A 150 0.37 -0.21 -8.20
CA THR A 150 -0.58 -0.61 -9.25
C THR A 150 -0.17 -0.17 -10.65
N THR A 151 0.48 1.00 -10.77
CA THR A 151 1.02 1.46 -12.05
C THR A 151 2.20 0.59 -12.49
N LEU A 152 3.10 0.23 -11.58
CA LEU A 152 4.25 -0.61 -11.87
C LEU A 152 3.84 -2.03 -12.25
N THR A 153 2.98 -2.66 -11.46
CA THR A 153 2.46 -4.01 -11.76
C THR A 153 1.61 -4.02 -13.02
N GLY A 154 0.85 -2.94 -13.28
CA GLY A 154 0.10 -2.76 -14.53
C GLY A 154 1.00 -2.76 -15.78
N LYS A 155 2.16 -2.11 -15.73
CA LYS A 155 3.16 -2.14 -16.82
C LYS A 155 3.70 -3.54 -17.06
N VAL A 156 4.01 -4.28 -16.01
CA VAL A 156 4.46 -5.67 -16.15
C VAL A 156 3.37 -6.55 -16.78
N SER A 157 2.12 -6.44 -16.31
CA SER A 157 0.99 -7.18 -16.88
C SER A 157 0.77 -6.83 -18.36
N ALA A 158 0.92 -5.55 -18.74
CA ALA A 158 0.83 -5.12 -20.14
C ALA A 158 1.95 -5.72 -21.01
N MET A 159 3.20 -5.72 -20.52
CA MET A 159 4.33 -6.34 -21.20
C MET A 159 4.10 -7.85 -21.39
N ILE A 160 3.68 -8.58 -20.34
CA ILE A 160 3.40 -10.02 -20.42
C ILE A 160 2.34 -10.34 -21.48
N ARG A 161 1.25 -9.56 -21.52
CA ARG A 161 0.20 -9.74 -22.54
C ARG A 161 0.71 -9.48 -23.96
N LYS A 162 1.45 -8.39 -24.15
CA LYS A 162 1.88 -7.93 -25.47
C LYS A 162 3.04 -8.74 -26.05
N GLU A 163 4.09 -8.96 -25.26
CA GLU A 163 5.36 -9.52 -25.74
C GLU A 163 5.43 -11.04 -25.56
N PHE A 164 4.69 -11.57 -24.58
CA PHE A 164 4.74 -12.99 -24.23
C PHE A 164 3.39 -13.70 -24.42
N LYS A 165 2.43 -13.06 -25.13
CA LYS A 165 1.08 -13.59 -25.39
C LYS A 165 0.33 -14.03 -24.13
N GLY A 166 0.61 -13.38 -23.00
CA GLY A 166 0.03 -13.75 -21.69
C GLY A 166 0.76 -14.87 -20.95
N VAL A 167 1.78 -15.49 -21.54
CA VAL A 167 2.51 -16.62 -20.92
C VAL A 167 3.53 -16.10 -19.91
N ARG A 168 3.12 -16.00 -18.64
CA ARG A 168 3.94 -15.45 -17.55
C ARG A 168 5.23 -16.23 -17.29
N LEU A 169 5.20 -17.57 -17.38
CA LEU A 169 6.38 -18.40 -17.15
C LEU A 169 7.51 -18.08 -18.14
N LEU A 170 7.16 -17.96 -19.42
CA LEU A 170 8.09 -17.55 -20.48
C LEU A 170 8.63 -16.14 -20.22
N ALA A 171 7.76 -15.21 -19.80
CA ALA A 171 8.19 -13.85 -19.46
C ALA A 171 9.21 -13.84 -18.32
N VAL A 172 8.99 -14.64 -17.26
CA VAL A 172 9.94 -14.75 -16.14
C VAL A 172 11.29 -15.29 -16.62
N GLU A 173 11.29 -16.38 -17.39
CA GLU A 173 12.52 -16.99 -17.90
C GLU A 173 13.36 -16.00 -18.72
N VAL A 174 12.73 -15.38 -19.73
CA VAL A 174 13.40 -14.42 -20.63
C VAL A 174 13.86 -13.17 -19.88
N CYS A 175 13.01 -12.59 -19.03
CA CYS A 175 13.36 -11.38 -18.30
C CYS A 175 14.47 -11.64 -17.28
N THR A 176 14.48 -12.80 -16.63
CA THR A 176 15.54 -13.17 -15.67
C THR A 176 16.87 -13.36 -16.37
N LYS A 177 16.89 -14.01 -17.55
CA LYS A 177 18.09 -14.13 -18.37
C LYS A 177 18.67 -12.75 -18.73
N ARG A 178 17.84 -11.85 -19.23
CA ARG A 178 18.23 -10.47 -19.55
C ARG A 178 18.74 -9.70 -18.34
N PHE A 179 18.12 -9.89 -17.17
CA PHE A 179 18.59 -9.29 -15.93
C PHE A 179 20.02 -9.72 -15.58
N PHE A 180 20.34 -11.01 -15.72
CA PHE A 180 21.70 -11.52 -15.51
C PHE A 180 22.70 -11.08 -16.59
N GLU A 181 22.27 -10.90 -17.83
CA GLU A 181 23.11 -10.32 -18.89
C GLU A 181 23.50 -8.87 -18.57
N LYS A 182 22.60 -8.09 -17.96
CA LYS A 182 22.83 -6.70 -17.55
C LYS A 182 23.63 -6.55 -16.25
N THR A 183 23.48 -7.48 -15.30
CA THR A 183 24.15 -7.43 -13.98
C THR A 183 25.42 -8.27 -13.88
N GLY A 184 25.67 -9.14 -14.85
CA GLY A 184 26.71 -10.17 -14.79
C GLY A 184 26.25 -11.43 -14.05
N SER A 185 26.52 -12.61 -14.62
CA SER A 185 26.00 -13.90 -14.16
C SER A 185 26.61 -14.45 -12.85
N LYS A 186 27.43 -13.69 -12.12
CA LYS A 186 28.14 -14.17 -10.92
C LYS A 186 27.33 -14.06 -9.61
N LEU A 187 26.16 -13.43 -9.65
CA LEU A 187 25.34 -13.18 -8.47
C LEU A 187 24.67 -14.48 -7.98
N ARG A 188 24.94 -14.86 -6.72
CA ARG A 188 24.30 -15.99 -6.05
C ARG A 188 23.18 -15.48 -5.15
N TYR A 189 22.01 -16.09 -5.29
CA TYR A 189 20.81 -15.76 -4.52
C TYR A 189 20.27 -17.01 -3.82
N THR A 190 19.78 -16.85 -2.59
CA THR A 190 19.00 -17.87 -1.88
C THR A 190 17.68 -18.13 -2.59
N ASP A 191 16.97 -19.20 -2.23
CA ASP A 191 15.68 -19.52 -2.88
C ASP A 191 14.61 -18.44 -2.64
N GLU A 192 14.59 -17.83 -1.45
CA GLU A 192 13.74 -16.67 -1.17
C GLU A 192 14.11 -15.46 -2.03
N GLN A 193 15.40 -15.19 -2.18
CA GLN A 193 15.89 -14.09 -3.02
C GLN A 193 15.59 -14.33 -4.51
N LYS A 194 15.62 -15.59 -5.00
CA LYS A 194 15.22 -15.92 -6.38
C LYS A 194 13.76 -15.56 -6.65
N ILE A 195 12.88 -15.71 -5.67
CA ILE A 195 11.49 -15.26 -5.79
C ILE A 195 11.46 -13.75 -6.04
N VAL A 196 12.19 -12.97 -5.24
CA VAL A 196 12.27 -11.50 -5.38
C VAL A 196 12.93 -11.08 -6.69
N LEU A 197 13.97 -11.77 -7.12
CA LEU A 197 14.65 -11.58 -8.41
C LEU A 197 13.65 -11.63 -9.57
N THR A 198 12.74 -12.61 -9.59
CA THR A 198 11.75 -12.72 -10.68
C THR A 198 10.83 -11.49 -10.77
N ASP A 199 10.48 -10.88 -9.62
CA ASP A 199 9.67 -9.65 -9.61
C ASP A 199 10.45 -8.48 -10.20
N PHE A 200 11.71 -8.29 -9.81
CA PHE A 200 12.55 -7.19 -10.31
C PHE A 200 13.01 -7.40 -11.75
N ALA A 201 13.24 -8.63 -12.20
CA ALA A 201 13.57 -8.94 -13.59
C ALA A 201 12.40 -8.60 -14.53
N LEU A 202 11.17 -8.97 -14.15
CA LEU A 202 9.98 -8.56 -14.90
C LEU A 202 9.81 -7.04 -14.89
N LEU A 203 10.05 -6.40 -13.73
CA LEU A 203 9.92 -4.96 -13.58
C LEU A 203 10.94 -4.19 -14.42
N SER A 204 12.21 -4.60 -14.42
CA SER A 204 13.28 -3.93 -15.19
C SER A 204 12.99 -3.95 -16.68
N ASN A 205 12.50 -5.09 -17.20
CA ASN A 205 12.10 -5.23 -18.60
C ASN A 205 10.86 -4.38 -18.91
N ALA A 206 9.83 -4.40 -18.06
CA ALA A 206 8.61 -3.63 -18.27
C ALA A 206 8.84 -2.11 -18.20
N LEU A 207 9.84 -1.68 -17.43
CA LEU A 207 10.26 -0.29 -17.32
C LEU A 207 11.37 0.09 -18.31
N LYS A 208 11.91 -0.87 -19.08
CA LYS A 208 13.04 -0.68 -20.00
C LYS A 208 14.25 -0.03 -19.32
N ILE A 209 14.64 -0.57 -18.17
CA ILE A 209 15.76 -0.07 -17.38
C ILE A 209 17.07 -0.48 -18.04
N GLU A 210 17.92 0.52 -18.28
CA GLU A 210 19.25 0.36 -18.88
C GLU A 210 20.36 0.92 -17.98
N ASP A 211 20.01 1.68 -16.92
CA ASP A 211 20.97 2.29 -16.00
C ASP A 211 21.57 1.25 -15.04
N GLU A 212 22.90 1.14 -15.02
CA GLU A 212 23.66 0.25 -14.15
C GLU A 212 23.42 0.54 -12.66
N THR A 213 23.25 1.82 -12.30
CA THR A 213 22.97 2.22 -10.91
C THR A 213 21.63 1.65 -10.43
N GLN A 214 20.62 1.64 -11.31
CA GLN A 214 19.32 1.05 -11.01
C GLN A 214 19.40 -0.48 -10.84
N TYR A 215 20.22 -1.15 -11.65
CA TYR A 215 20.47 -2.59 -11.49
C TYR A 215 21.17 -2.93 -10.18
N GLU A 216 22.13 -2.10 -9.75
CA GLU A 216 22.79 -2.26 -8.44
C GLU A 216 21.80 -2.07 -7.28
N ILE A 217 20.91 -1.06 -7.35
CA ILE A 217 19.84 -0.89 -6.36
C ILE A 217 18.90 -2.11 -6.36
N MET A 218 18.55 -2.66 -7.52
CA MET A 218 17.74 -3.88 -7.60
C MET A 218 18.44 -5.08 -6.98
N HIS A 219 19.75 -5.22 -7.15
CA HIS A 219 20.52 -6.28 -6.49
C HIS A 219 20.40 -6.21 -4.96
N GLN A 220 20.54 -5.00 -4.41
CA GLN A 220 20.38 -4.76 -2.97
C GLN A 220 18.94 -5.01 -2.51
N LEU A 221 17.94 -4.59 -3.30
CA LEU A 221 16.52 -4.86 -3.02
C LEU A 221 16.22 -6.36 -2.95
N ILE A 222 16.75 -7.14 -3.88
CA ILE A 222 16.58 -8.60 -3.91
C ILE A 222 17.13 -9.24 -2.65
N LYS A 223 18.31 -8.79 -2.18
CA LYS A 223 18.96 -9.30 -0.98
C LYS A 223 18.26 -8.87 0.32
N ALA A 224 17.83 -7.61 0.40
CA ALA A 224 17.28 -7.04 1.63
C ALA A 224 15.86 -7.52 1.94
N LYS A 225 15.01 -7.67 0.92
CA LYS A 225 13.57 -7.92 1.13
C LYS A 225 13.22 -9.06 2.09
N PRO A 226 13.88 -10.25 2.04
CA PRO A 226 13.51 -11.35 2.93
C PRO A 226 13.94 -11.14 4.39
N ILE A 227 14.88 -10.24 4.66
CA ILE A 227 15.58 -10.17 5.96
C ILE A 227 15.49 -8.79 6.65
N ASP A 228 15.38 -7.70 5.89
CA ASP A 228 15.38 -6.34 6.41
C ASP A 228 14.33 -5.48 5.68
N PRO A 229 13.10 -5.38 6.23
CA PRO A 229 12.03 -4.58 5.64
C PRO A 229 12.34 -3.07 5.64
N TYR A 230 13.15 -2.58 6.59
CA TYR A 230 13.47 -1.16 6.71
C TYR A 230 14.44 -0.75 5.61
N GLN A 231 15.55 -1.47 5.48
CA GLN A 231 16.52 -1.25 4.41
C GLN A 231 15.86 -1.43 3.03
N TYR A 232 15.05 -2.48 2.86
CA TYR A 232 14.31 -2.70 1.63
C TYR A 232 13.45 -1.49 1.25
N ASN A 233 12.68 -0.92 2.19
CA ASN A 233 11.83 0.22 1.86
C ASN A 233 12.63 1.49 1.53
N GLN A 234 13.77 1.73 2.19
CA GLN A 234 14.65 2.86 1.84
C GLN A 234 15.18 2.72 0.40
N LEU A 235 15.56 1.51 -0.01
CA LEU A 235 15.98 1.23 -1.38
C LEU A 235 14.84 1.41 -2.38
N ILE A 236 13.59 1.04 -2.03
CA ILE A 236 12.41 1.30 -2.87
C ILE A 236 12.22 2.80 -3.08
N ILE A 237 12.39 3.62 -2.03
CA ILE A 237 12.28 5.09 -2.13
C ILE A 237 13.35 5.64 -3.09
N ARG A 238 14.58 5.13 -3.02
CA ARG A 238 15.66 5.55 -3.94
C ARG A 238 15.38 5.12 -5.38
N MET A 239 14.82 3.94 -5.57
CA MET A 239 14.49 3.41 -6.89
C MET A 239 13.30 4.14 -7.54
N PHE A 240 12.30 4.50 -6.74
CA PHE A 240 11.03 5.09 -7.18
C PHE A 240 10.66 6.32 -6.32
N PRO A 241 11.34 7.47 -6.51
CA PRO A 241 11.19 8.66 -5.68
C PRO A 241 9.93 9.50 -5.95
#